data_AF-A0A8T1K5R6-F1
#
_entry.id   AF-A0A8T1K5R6-F1
#
_cell.length_a   1.000
_cell.length_b   1.000
_cell.length_c   1.000
_cell.angle_alpha   90.00
_cell.angle_beta   90.00
_cell.angle_gamma   90.00
#
_symmetry.space_group_name_H-M   'P 1'
#
loop_
_entity.id
_entity.type
_entity.pdbx_description
1 polymer ?
#
loop_
_entity_poly.entity_id
_entity_poly.type
_entity_poly.pdbx_seq_one_letter_code
_entity_poly.pdbx_strand_id
1 'polypeptide(L)'
;MRKFEESDRVVVIKHNILTLPHMGLKFRDRCWIIISRSNSDPTQASVARTCYQLYAEGSESFSPNEDVVHTRDYILSSLSGKVRRDHQMLQNLLIEEDRRAASRIVPMTA
;
A
#
# COMPACT_ATOMS: atom_id res chain seq x y z
N MET A 1 -12.41 -1.12 2.57
CA MET A 1 -11.39 -0.25 3.19
C MET A 1 -11.98 0.34 4.46
N ARG A 2 -11.18 0.48 5.52
CA ARG A 2 -11.62 1.05 6.80
C ARG A 2 -10.58 2.09 7.26
N LYS A 3 -11.05 3.22 7.78
CA LYS A 3 -10.23 4.29 8.35
C LYS A 3 -10.58 4.39 9.84
N PHE A 4 -9.57 4.56 10.67
CA PHE A 4 -9.66 4.79 12.11
C PHE A 4 -8.90 6.07 12.43
N GLU A 5 -9.56 6.97 13.15
CA GLU A 5 -8.94 8.19 13.68
C GLU A 5 -8.67 7.94 15.17
N GLU A 6 -7.40 7.96 15.53
CA GLU A 6 -6.93 7.83 16.91
C GLU A 6 -6.40 9.20 17.38
N SER A 7 -6.14 9.34 18.67
CA SER A 7 -5.71 10.61 19.27
C SER A 7 -4.42 11.19 18.66
N ASP A 8 -3.51 10.33 18.20
CA ASP A 8 -2.16 10.69 17.75
C ASP A 8 -1.88 10.27 16.29
N ARG A 9 -2.79 9.54 15.65
CA ARG A 9 -2.59 8.96 14.32
C ARG A 9 -3.88 8.65 13.58
N VAL A 10 -3.74 8.46 12.27
CA VAL A 10 -4.77 7.91 11.40
C VAL A 10 -4.29 6.56 10.90
N VAL A 11 -5.15 5.54 11.04
CA VAL A 11 -4.88 4.19 10.55
C VAL A 11 -5.85 3.85 9.43
N VAL A 12 -5.33 3.48 8.27
CA VAL A 12 -6.12 3.00 7.13
C VAL A 12 -5.79 1.53 6.89
N ILE A 13 -6.82 0.69 6.89
CA ILE A 13 -6.71 -0.74 6.63
C ILE A 13 -7.46 -1.05 5.34
N LYS A 14 -6.77 -1.68 4.40
CA LYS A 14 -7.35 -2.19 3.15
C LYS A 14 -7.12 -3.70 3.07
N HIS A 15 -8.15 -4.39 2.61
CA HIS A 15 -8.10 -5.82 2.32
C HIS A 15 -8.83 -6.01 1.00
N ASN A 16 -8.16 -6.64 0.03
CA ASN A 16 -8.77 -7.08 -1.22
C ASN A 16 -8.43 -8.55 -1.46
N ILE A 17 -9.29 -9.19 -2.24
CA ILE A 17 -9.11 -10.55 -2.70
C ILE A 17 -9.21 -10.50 -4.22
N LEU A 18 -8.20 -11.06 -4.89
CA LEU A 18 -8.23 -11.34 -6.32
C LEU A 18 -8.44 -12.84 -6.49
N THR A 19 -9.40 -13.23 -7.31
CA THR A 19 -9.66 -14.64 -7.61
C THR A 19 -9.57 -14.87 -9.10
N LEU A 20 -8.90 -15.95 -9.49
CA LEU A 20 -8.80 -16.44 -10.86
C LEU A 20 -9.44 -17.83 -10.90
N PRO A 21 -10.78 -17.92 -11.00
CA PRO A 21 -11.51 -19.18 -10.78
C PRO A 21 -11.07 -20.30 -11.72
N HIS A 22 -10.81 -19.98 -12.99
CA HIS A 22 -10.38 -20.95 -14.01
C HIS A 22 -9.02 -21.58 -13.73
N MET A 23 -8.17 -20.90 -12.96
CA MET A 23 -6.88 -21.42 -12.52
C MET A 23 -6.91 -21.88 -11.05
N GLY A 24 -8.08 -21.82 -10.41
CA GLY A 24 -8.28 -22.03 -8.97
C GLY A 24 -7.36 -21.20 -8.07
N LEU A 25 -6.78 -20.11 -8.58
CA LEU A 25 -5.87 -19.27 -7.81
C LEU A 25 -6.63 -18.17 -7.09
N LYS A 26 -6.22 -17.92 -5.86
CA LYS A 26 -6.72 -16.80 -5.07
C LYS A 26 -5.53 -16.06 -4.47
N PHE A 27 -5.56 -14.74 -4.55
CA PHE A 27 -4.56 -13.87 -3.98
C PHE A 27 -5.22 -12.93 -3.00
N ARG A 28 -4.61 -12.75 -1.84
CA ARG A 28 -5.07 -11.84 -0.81
C ARG A 28 -4.08 -10.72 -0.66
N ASP A 29 -4.59 -9.50 -0.68
CA ASP A 29 -3.83 -8.33 -0.25
C ASP A 29 -4.33 -7.82 1.10
N ARG A 30 -3.39 -7.39 1.92
CA ARG A 30 -3.64 -6.63 3.14
C ARG A 30 -2.68 -5.47 3.19
N CYS A 31 -3.22 -4.30 3.45
CA CYS A 31 -2.46 -3.07 3.52
C CYS A 31 -2.84 -2.30 4.79
N TRP A 32 -1.83 -1.83 5.49
CA TRP A 32 -1.95 -0.92 6.61
C TRP A 32 -1.16 0.33 6.30
N ILE A 33 -1.82 1.48 6.41
CA ILE A 33 -1.19 2.79 6.31
C ILE A 33 -1.40 3.47 7.65
N ILE A 34 -0.30 3.80 8.32
CA ILE A 34 -0.29 4.51 9.59
C ILE A 34 0.30 5.88 9.34
N ILE A 35 -0.50 6.92 9.54
CA ILE A 35 -0.09 8.31 9.41
C ILE A 35 -0.05 8.89 10.81
N SER A 36 1.14 9.21 11.31
CA SER A 36 1.35 9.84 12.62
C SER A 36 2.08 11.16 12.43
N ARG A 37 2.02 12.04 13.45
CA ARG A 37 2.90 13.21 13.49
C ARG A 37 4.37 12.80 13.42
N SER A 38 5.22 13.66 12.87
CA SER A 38 6.67 13.47 12.92
C SER A 38 7.18 13.72 14.34
N ASN A 39 8.16 12.94 14.79
CA ASN A 39 8.80 13.19 16.08
C ASN A 39 9.71 14.43 16.03
N SER A 40 10.29 14.74 14.86
CA SER A 40 11.19 15.89 14.70
C SER A 40 10.46 17.20 14.45
N ASP A 41 9.26 17.15 13.88
CA ASP A 41 8.38 18.31 13.68
C ASP A 41 6.91 17.88 13.81
N PRO A 42 6.39 17.76 15.04
CA PRO A 42 5.04 17.27 15.27
C PRO A 42 3.95 18.21 14.77
N THR A 43 4.27 19.48 14.51
CA THR A 43 3.29 20.52 14.19
C THR A 43 3.11 20.71 12.69
N GLN A 44 4.18 20.55 11.90
CA GLN A 44 4.14 20.78 10.45
C GLN A 44 4.43 19.52 9.63
N ALA A 45 4.88 18.43 10.24
CA ALA A 45 5.21 17.21 9.51
C ALA A 45 4.47 15.97 10.02
N SER A 46 4.21 15.05 9.10
CA SER A 46 3.66 13.73 9.38
C SER A 46 4.48 12.64 8.69
N VAL A 47 4.48 11.45 9.27
CA VAL A 47 5.13 10.26 8.72
C VAL A 47 4.06 9.24 8.35
N ALA A 48 3.99 8.92 7.06
CA ALA A 48 3.15 7.84 6.56
C ALA A 48 3.99 6.55 6.44
N ARG A 49 3.65 5.54 7.24
CA ARG A 49 4.22 4.19 7.18
C ARG A 49 3.24 3.25 6.54
N THR A 50 3.65 2.59 5.46
CA THR A 50 2.80 1.63 4.75
C THR A 50 3.40 0.24 4.83
N CYS A 51 2.61 -0.72 5.28
CA CYS A 51 2.93 -2.13 5.25
C CYS A 51 1.95 -2.83 4.31
N TYR A 52 2.50 -3.63 3.39
CA TYR A 52 1.73 -4.41 2.44
C TYR A 52 2.09 -5.88 2.58
N GLN A 53 1.08 -6.73 2.65
CA GLN A 53 1.22 -8.17 2.67
C GLN A 53 0.39 -8.77 1.55
N LEU A 54 1.05 -9.56 0.72
CA LEU A 54 0.44 -10.22 -0.41
C LEU A 54 0.65 -11.73 -0.27
N TYR A 55 -0.44 -12.49 -0.45
CA TYR A 55 -0.45 -13.94 -0.30
C TYR A 55 -1.05 -14.58 -1.54
N ALA A 56 -0.48 -15.70 -1.96
CA ALA A 56 -1.19 -16.66 -2.79
C ALA A 56 -1.82 -17.71 -1.86
N GLU A 57 -3.14 -17.86 -1.94
CA GLU A 57 -3.88 -18.94 -1.30
C GLU A 57 -3.95 -20.11 -2.29
N GLY A 58 -3.42 -21.28 -1.90
CA GLY A 58 -3.69 -22.52 -2.62
C GLY A 58 -5.10 -23.02 -2.32
N SER A 59 -5.81 -23.59 -3.30
CA SER A 59 -7.02 -24.37 -2.99
C SER A 59 -6.61 -25.72 -2.39
N GLU A 60 -7.36 -26.21 -1.40
CA GLU A 60 -7.16 -27.54 -0.80
C GLU A 60 -7.33 -28.69 -1.81
N SER A 61 -7.92 -28.40 -2.97
CA SER A 61 -8.21 -29.34 -4.07
C SER A 61 -7.11 -29.45 -5.14
N PHE A 62 -5.92 -28.87 -4.95
CA PHE A 62 -4.85 -28.97 -5.95
C PHE A 62 -4.01 -30.24 -5.79
N SER A 63 -3.93 -31.04 -6.86
CA SER A 63 -2.69 -31.78 -7.12
C SER A 63 -1.61 -30.75 -7.51
N PRO A 64 -0.38 -30.88 -7.00
CA PRO A 64 0.69 -29.92 -7.28
C PRO A 64 1.19 -30.12 -8.71
N ASN A 65 0.46 -29.58 -9.68
CA ASN A 65 0.95 -29.50 -11.06
C ASN A 65 1.97 -28.35 -11.14
N GLU A 66 3.18 -28.65 -11.60
CA GLU A 66 4.34 -27.73 -11.58
C GLU A 66 4.04 -26.41 -12.32
N ASP A 67 3.28 -26.49 -13.43
CA ASP A 67 2.83 -25.32 -14.21
C ASP A 67 1.98 -24.33 -13.41
N VAL A 68 1.14 -24.83 -12.50
CA VAL A 68 0.26 -23.99 -11.66
C VAL A 68 1.08 -23.27 -10.60
N VAL A 69 2.11 -23.93 -10.05
CA VAL A 69 3.04 -23.33 -9.07
C VAL A 69 3.84 -22.21 -9.72
N HIS A 70 4.42 -22.45 -10.90
CA HIS A 70 5.14 -21.41 -11.64
C HIS A 70 4.23 -20.22 -12.01
N THR A 71 3.01 -20.50 -12.48
CA THR A 71 2.02 -19.47 -12.80
C THR A 71 1.65 -18.64 -11.57
N ARG A 72 1.41 -19.29 -10.42
CA ARG A 72 1.12 -18.64 -9.15
C ARG A 72 2.24 -17.68 -8.75
N ASP A 73 3.49 -18.15 -8.77
CA ASP A 73 4.64 -17.37 -8.30
C ASP A 73 4.94 -16.20 -9.25
N TYR A 74 4.78 -16.40 -10.56
CA TYR A 74 4.87 -15.33 -11.54
C TYR A 74 3.83 -14.23 -11.28
N ILE A 75 2.55 -14.60 -11.10
CA ILE A 75 1.48 -13.64 -10.82
C ILE A 75 1.74 -12.91 -9.50
N LEU A 76 2.15 -13.63 -8.45
CA LEU A 76 2.45 -13.05 -7.14
C LEU A 76 3.59 -12.03 -7.23
N SER A 77 4.65 -12.35 -7.98
CA SER A 77 5.79 -11.45 -8.23
C SER A 77 5.36 -10.21 -9.01
N SER A 78 4.58 -10.39 -10.08
CA SER A 78 4.06 -9.29 -10.90
C SER A 78 3.18 -8.33 -10.07
N LEU A 79 2.28 -8.88 -9.26
CA LEU A 79 1.39 -8.11 -8.39
C LEU A 79 2.18 -7.36 -7.31
N SER A 80 3.19 -8.00 -6.70
CA SER A 80 4.10 -7.35 -5.75
C SER A 80 4.84 -6.18 -6.39
N GLY A 81 5.34 -6.35 -7.62
CA GLY A 81 6.01 -5.30 -8.39
C GLY A 81 5.07 -4.13 -8.70
N LYS A 82 3.82 -4.42 -9.08
CA LYS A 82 2.79 -3.39 -9.33
C LYS A 82 2.51 -2.58 -8.07
N VAL A 83 2.23 -3.25 -6.95
CA VAL A 83 1.93 -2.60 -5.66
C VAL A 83 3.07 -1.68 -5.23
N ARG A 84 4.32 -2.14 -5.36
CA ARG A 84 5.50 -1.33 -5.04
C ARG A 84 5.55 -0.05 -5.89
N ARG A 85 5.32 -0.15 -7.20
CA ARG A 85 5.31 1.01 -8.11
C ARG A 85 4.19 1.99 -7.77
N ASP A 86 2.97 1.51 -7.55
CA ASP A 86 1.83 2.34 -7.19
C ASP A 86 2.10 3.10 -5.87
N HIS A 87 2.73 2.43 -4.90
CA HIS A 87 3.07 3.06 -3.63
C HIS A 87 4.18 4.11 -3.76
N GLN A 88 5.23 3.82 -4.55
CA GLN A 88 6.28 4.80 -4.83
C GLN A 88 5.70 6.05 -5.53
N MET A 89 4.79 5.85 -6.49
CA MET A 89 4.10 6.96 -7.16
C MET A 89 3.31 7.80 -6.15
N LEU A 90 2.55 7.17 -5.25
CA LEU A 90 1.80 7.89 -4.22
C LEU A 90 2.71 8.67 -3.28
N GLN A 91 3.85 8.10 -2.86
CA GLN A 91 4.84 8.81 -2.06
C GLN A 91 5.39 10.04 -2.78
N ASN A 92 5.75 9.90 -4.06
CA ASN A 92 6.26 11.02 -4.86
C ASN A 92 5.22 12.14 -5.00
N LEU A 93 3.95 11.80 -5.17
CA LEU A 93 2.84 12.77 -5.22
C LEU A 93 2.71 13.54 -3.89
N LEU A 94 2.79 12.85 -2.76
CA LEU A 94 2.71 13.50 -1.44
C LEU A 94 3.87 14.46 -1.21
N ILE A 95 5.09 14.09 -1.62
CA ILE A 95 6.27 14.96 -1.53
C ILE A 95 6.10 16.20 -2.40
N GLU A 96 5.56 16.05 -3.62
CA GLU A 96 5.34 17.18 -4.51
C GLU A 96 4.27 18.14 -3.97
N GLU A 97 3.18 17.61 -3.41
CA GLU A 97 2.16 18.44 -2.76
C GLU A 97 2.69 19.16 -1.52
N ASP A 98 3.56 18.53 -0.73
CA ASP A 98 4.26 19.18 0.38
C ASP A 98 5.12 20.37 -0.11
N ARG A 99 5.90 20.18 -1.18
CA ARG A 99 6.67 21.27 -1.80
C ARG A 99 5.79 22.42 -2.29
N ARG A 100 4.63 22.11 -2.87
CA ARG A 100 3.66 23.13 -3.34
C ARG A 100 3.00 23.87 -2.18
N ALA A 101 2.68 23.17 -1.09
CA ALA A 101 2.15 23.80 0.11
C ALA A 101 3.18 24.76 0.71
N ALA A 102 4.46 24.34 0.81
CA ALA A 102 5.54 25.18 1.30
C ALA A 102 5.79 26.43 0.44
N SER A 103 5.72 26.31 -0.90
CA SER A 103 5.94 27.46 -1.79
C SER A 103 4.82 28.51 -1.74
N ARG A 104 3.60 28.14 -1.31
CA ARG A 104 2.48 29.06 -1.11
C ARG A 104 2.57 29.86 0.20
N ILE A 105 3.46 29.49 1.12
CA ILE A 105 3.60 30.11 2.45
C ILE A 105 4.64 31.26 2.44
N VAL A 106 5.29 31.57 1.32
CA VAL A 106 6.19 32.74 1.24
C VAL A 106 5.37 34.02 1.55
N PRO A 107 5.68 34.77 2.62
CA PRO A 107 4.99 36.01 2.89
C PRO A 107 5.40 37.01 1.81
N MET A 108 4.41 37.66 1.19
CA MET A 108 4.63 38.95 0.54
C MET A 108 5.01 39.95 1.63
N THR A 109 6.30 40.02 1.97
CA THR A 109 6.85 41.19 2.67
C THR A 109 6.96 42.31 1.65
N ALA A 110 6.04 43.28 1.75
CA ALA A 110 6.15 44.61 1.17
C ALA A 110 7.05 45.50 2.04
#